data_AF-W9VJ95-F1
#
_entry.id   AF-W9VJ95-F1
#
_cell.length_a   1.000
_cell.length_b   1.000
_cell.length_c   1.000
_cell.angle_alpha   90.00
_cell.angle_beta   90.00
_cell.angle_gamma   90.00
#
_symmetry.space_group_name_H-M   'P 1'
#
loop_
_entity.id
_entity.type
_entity.pdbx_description
1 polymer ?
#
loop_
_entity_poly.entity_id
_entity_poly.type
_entity_poly.pdbx_seq_one_letter_code
_entity_poly.pdbx_strand_id
1 'polypeptide(L)' 'GLAAATNAVRMANIAKFYEKLPKGPAPDRAPAGPLGWYQAKYFGKNPSAAPIWHLIFTLVAMGYSMEYYFHLSTWSERPL' A
#
# COMPACT_ATOMS: atom_id res chain seq x y z
N GLY A 1 -18.79 47.28 -21.99
CA GLY A 1 -18.17 46.16 -22.74
C GLY A 1 -16.82 45.78 -22.17
N LEU A 2 -15.77 46.59 -22.38
CA LEU A 2 -14.38 46.25 -22.03
C LEU A 2 -14.06 46.24 -20.52
N ALA A 3 -14.57 47.23 -19.77
CA ALA A 3 -14.25 47.37 -18.34
C ALA A 3 -14.79 46.20 -17.47
N ALA A 4 -15.90 45.59 -17.89
CA ALA A 4 -16.44 44.41 -17.22
C ALA A 4 -15.58 43.16 -17.50
N ALA A 5 -15.04 43.03 -18.71
CA ALA A 5 -14.17 41.93 -19.10
C ALA A 5 -12.81 41.98 -18.37
N THR A 6 -12.20 43.16 -18.23
CA THR A 6 -10.95 43.32 -17.46
C THR A 6 -11.15 43.04 -15.98
N ASN A 7 -12.31 43.42 -15.42
CA ASN A 7 -12.64 43.11 -14.03
C ASN A 7 -12.85 41.60 -13.81
N ALA A 8 -13.56 40.92 -14.73
CA ALA A 8 -13.74 39.47 -14.69
C ALA A 8 -12.40 38.70 -14.73
N VAL A 9 -11.46 39.13 -15.58
CA VAL A 9 -10.12 38.56 -15.66
C VAL A 9 -9.34 38.79 -14.35
N ARG A 10 -9.44 39.98 -13.76
CA ARG A 10 -8.79 40.28 -12.47
C ARG A 10 -9.33 39.39 -11.35
N MET A 11 -10.65 39.20 -11.28
CA MET A 11 -11.27 38.34 -10.27
C MET A 11 -10.89 36.87 -10.45
N ALA A 12 -10.79 36.38 -11.70
CA ALA A 12 -10.34 35.01 -12.00
C ALA A 12 -8.89 34.75 -11.56
N ASN A 13 -8.01 35.75 -11.67
CA ASN A 13 -6.61 35.63 -11.24
C ASN A 13 -6.47 35.61 -9.71
N ILE A 14 -7.30 36.36 -8.99
CA ILE A 14 -7.35 36.33 -7.52
C ILE A 14 -7.84 34.96 -7.04
N ALA A 15 -8.91 34.42 -7.63
CA ALA A 15 -9.38 33.07 -7.31
C ALA A 15 -8.29 32.00 -7.54
N LYS A 16 -7.61 32.04 -8.70
CA LYS A 16 -6.49 31.14 -9.01
C LYS A 16 -5.31 31.29 -8.06
N PHE A 17 -5.06 32.48 -7.52
CA PHE A 17 -4.00 32.72 -6.53
C PHE A 17 -4.31 31.99 -5.21
N TYR A 18 -5.56 32.05 -4.74
CA TYR A 18 -5.98 31.34 -3.53
C TYR A 18 -6.09 29.82 -3.72
N GLU A 19 -6.43 29.34 -4.93
CA GLU A 19 -6.39 27.91 -5.26
C GLU A 19 -4.95 27.35 -5.23
N LYS A 20 -3.98 28.16 -5.64
CA LYS A 20 -2.55 27.82 -5.70
C LYS A 20 -1.80 28.02 -4.39
N LEU A 21 -2.43 28.56 -3.34
CA LEU A 21 -1.82 28.53 -2.03
C LEU A 21 -1.41 27.09 -1.74
N PRO A 22 -0.14 26.83 -1.39
CA PRO A 22 0.32 25.48 -1.13
C PRO A 22 -0.46 24.96 0.07
N LYS A 23 -1.53 24.22 -0.22
CA LYS A 23 -2.17 23.35 0.75
C LYS A 23 -1.05 22.44 1.21
N GLY A 24 -0.83 22.37 2.52
CA GLY A 24 0.18 21.47 3.08
C GLY A 24 0.02 20.07 2.48
N PRO A 25 1.10 19.27 2.41
CA PRO A 25 1.05 17.94 1.83
C PRO A 25 -0.21 17.21 2.33
N ALA A 26 -0.97 16.65 1.40
CA ALA A 26 -2.20 15.96 1.74
C ALA A 26 -1.90 14.95 2.86
N PRO A 27 -2.71 14.90 3.93
CA PRO A 27 -2.44 14.01 5.04
C PRO A 27 -2.33 12.59 4.51
N ASP A 28 -1.29 11.87 4.95
CA ASP A 28 -1.07 10.48 4.57
C ASP A 28 -2.38 9.71 4.77
N ARG A 29 -2.88 9.06 3.71
CA ARG A 29 -4.13 8.31 3.79
C ARG A 29 -4.01 7.31 4.91
N ALA A 30 -4.91 7.40 5.90
CA ALA A 30 -5.00 6.42 6.95
C ALA A 30 -5.15 5.03 6.30
N PRO A 31 -4.39 4.02 6.77
CA PRO A 31 -4.46 2.70 6.18
C PRO A 31 -5.88 2.14 6.27
N ALA A 32 -6.49 1.89 5.11
CA ALA A 32 -7.81 1.30 5.03
C ALA A 32 -7.69 -0.22 4.82
N GLY A 33 -8.34 -0.98 5.68
CA GLY A 33 -8.39 -2.44 5.59
C GLY A 33 -7.10 -3.18 6.01
N PRO A 34 -7.12 -4.52 5.99
CA PRO A 34 -6.03 -5.35 6.49
C PRO A 34 -4.73 -5.19 5.67
N LEU A 35 -4.85 -5.05 4.34
CA LEU A 35 -3.71 -4.80 3.47
C LEU A 35 -3.09 -3.41 3.70
N GLY A 36 -3.93 -2.38 3.87
CA GLY A 36 -3.48 -1.03 4.19
C GLY A 36 -2.72 -0.98 5.52
N TRP A 37 -3.20 -1.70 6.55
CA TRP A 37 -2.53 -1.80 7.83
C TRP A 37 -1.12 -2.43 7.70
N TYR A 38 -1.01 -3.54 6.97
CA TYR A 38 0.28 -4.20 6.76
C TYR A 38 1.25 -3.29 5.99
N GLN A 39 0.76 -2.63 4.94
CA GLN A 39 1.55 -1.68 4.16
C GLN A 39 2.05 -0.52 5.02
N ALA A 40 1.17 0.11 5.82
CA ALA A 40 1.56 1.21 6.70
C ALA A 40 2.58 0.77 7.78
N LYS A 41 2.46 -0.46 8.29
CA LYS A 41 3.34 -1.00 9.32
C LYS A 41 4.76 -1.29 8.83
N TYR A 42 4.91 -1.81 7.61
CA TYR A 42 6.21 -2.28 7.11
C TYR A 42 6.84 -1.43 6.01
N PHE A 43 6.03 -0.70 5.23
CA PHE A 43 6.47 0.13 4.10
C PHE A 43 6.21 1.64 4.31
N GLY A 44 5.76 2.03 5.50
CA GLY A 44 5.52 3.43 5.87
C GLY A 44 6.81 4.21 6.16
N LYS A 45 6.74 5.15 7.10
CA LYS A 45 7.86 6.07 7.45
C LYS A 45 9.18 5.38 7.85
N ASN A 46 9.11 4.14 8.32
CA ASN A 46 10.27 3.33 8.70
C ASN A 46 10.24 2.02 7.90
N PRO A 47 10.76 2.00 6.66
CA PRO A 47 10.80 0.79 5.87
C PRO A 47 11.63 -0.28 6.58
N SER A 48 11.02 -1.42 6.87
CA SER A 48 11.66 -2.53 7.57
C SER A 48 11.91 -3.69 6.61
N ALA A 49 12.99 -4.45 6.82
CA ALA A 49 13.27 -5.69 6.09
C ALA A 49 12.35 -6.87 6.52
N ALA A 50 11.47 -6.66 7.50
CA ALA A 50 10.57 -7.69 8.01
C ALA A 50 9.69 -8.38 6.93
N PRO A 51 9.15 -7.70 5.89
CA PRO A 51 8.41 -8.36 4.81
C PRO A 51 9.22 -9.42 4.06
N ILE A 52 10.52 -9.20 3.90
CA ILE A 52 11.42 -10.16 3.25
C ILE A 52 11.53 -11.42 4.12
N TRP A 53 11.70 -11.25 5.43
CA TRP A 53 11.71 -12.37 6.37
C TRP A 53 10.38 -13.11 6.42
N HIS A 54 9.25 -12.41 6.36
CA HIS A 54 7.92 -13.03 6.28
C HIS A 54 7.78 -13.91 5.05
N LEU A 55 8.26 -13.45 3.89
CA LEU A 55 8.27 -14.25 2.65
C LEU A 55 9.15 -15.50 2.78
N ILE A 56 10.38 -15.36 3.28
CA ILE A 56 11.30 -16.49 3.47
C ILE A 56 10.67 -17.52 4.41
N PHE A 57 10.15 -17.06 5.55
CA PHE A 57 9.53 -17.95 6.53
C PHE A 57 8.30 -18.66 5.96
N THR A 58 7.48 -17.95 5.19
CA THR A 58 6.31 -18.53 4.51
C THR A 58 6.73 -19.63 3.53
N LEU A 59 7.76 -19.38 2.72
CA LEU A 59 8.26 -20.36 1.75
C LEU A 59 8.86 -21.59 2.44
N VAL A 60 9.65 -21.40 3.49
CA VAL A 60 10.25 -22.52 4.25
C VAL A 60 9.18 -23.34 4.94
N ALA A 61 8.24 -22.69 5.64
CA ALA A 61 7.17 -23.39 6.33
C ALA A 61 6.26 -24.14 5.36
N MET A 62 5.94 -23.54 4.21
CA MET A 62 5.15 -24.18 3.16
C MET A 62 5.90 -25.36 2.53
N GLY A 63 7.19 -25.20 2.23
CA GLY A 63 8.02 -26.28 1.71
C GLY A 63 8.09 -27.46 2.66
N TYR A 64 8.32 -27.20 3.95
CA TYR A 64 8.35 -28.24 4.99
C TYR A 64 7.01 -28.94 5.18
N SER A 65 5.90 -28.19 5.14
CA SER A 65 4.57 -28.80 5.26
C SER A 65 4.25 -29.67 4.05
N MET A 66 4.56 -29.22 2.83
CA MET A 66 4.40 -30.01 1.61
C MET A 66 5.23 -31.29 1.66
N GLU A 67 6.51 -31.19 2.04
CA GLU A 67 7.36 -32.37 2.22
C GLU A 67 6.72 -33.34 3.21
N TYR A 68 6.27 -32.88 4.39
CA TYR A 68 5.62 -33.75 5.37
C TYR A 68 4.35 -34.42 4.82
N TYR A 69 3.47 -33.66 4.15
CA TYR A 69 2.23 -34.20 3.60
C TYR A 69 2.48 -35.22 2.48
N PHE A 70 3.37 -34.92 1.53
CA PHE A 70 3.63 -35.81 0.39
C PHE A 70 4.52 -37.00 0.77
N HIS A 71 5.50 -36.80 1.64
CA HIS A 71 6.43 -37.85 2.06
C HIS A 71 5.79 -38.88 2.99
N LEU A 72 4.85 -38.49 3.87
CA LEU A 72 4.15 -39.46 4.74
C LEU A 72 2.98 -40.17 4.04
N SER A 73 2.33 -39.55 3.04
CA SER A 73 1.16 -40.14 2.37
C SER A 73 1.49 -41.40 1.55
N THR A 74 2.70 -41.48 0.97
CA THR A 74 3.13 -42.60 0.12
C THR A 74 3.41 -43.89 0.90
N TRP A 75 3.70 -43.80 2.21
CA TRP A 75 4.04 -44.97 3.03
C TRP A 75 2.82 -45.75 3.56
N SER A 76 1.63 -45.14 3.56
CA SER A 76 0.42 -45.75 4.13
C SER A 76 -0.32 -46.70 3.18
N GLU A 77 0.05 -46.77 1.90
CA GLU A 77 -0.75 -47.44 0.85
C GLU A 77 -0.25 -48.83 0.44
N ARG A 78 0.65 -49.46 1.19
CA ARG A 78 1.10 -50.84 0.88
C ARG A 78 0.14 -51.88 1.50
N PRO A 79 -0.69 -52.59 0.73
CA PRO A 79 -1.40 -53.76 1.26
C PRO A 79 -0.38 -54.87 1.55
N LEU A 80 -0.52 -55.50 2.72
CA LEU A 80 0.18 -56.74 3.10
C LEU A 80 -0.25 -57.90 2.21
#